data_AF-A0A2V9AJB0-F1
#
_entry.id   AF-A0A2V9AJB0-F1
#
_cell.length_a   1.000
_cell.length_b   1.000
_cell.length_c   1.000
_cell.angle_alpha   90.00
_cell.angle_beta   90.00
_cell.angle_gamma   90.00
#
_symmetry.space_group_name_H-M   'P 1'
#
loop_
_entity.id
_entity.type
_entity.pdbx_description
1 polymer ?
#
loop_
_entity_poly.entity_id
_entity_poly.type
_entity_poly.pdbx_seq_one_letter_code
_entity_poly.pdbx_strand_id
1 'polypeptide(L)'
;GDVIRLQMEMTPQMIQANPRLVDDTGRVAIQRGPLVYCMEELDQPNGVALTDVAVDLDQKAGAVFHSELKSDLLGGVYVLRHMGAVYDKTSSSDSLYSRYKGEPVKTRRVPLTFIPYYTWANRQATPMQVWTPVLKSSALNA
;
A
#
# COMPACT_ATOMS: atom_id res chain seq x y z
N GLY A 1 -46.44 0.32 5.69
CA GLY A 1 -45.62 0.08 4.48
C GLY A 1 -44.34 -0.61 4.89
N ASP A 2 -43.75 -1.37 3.99
CA ASP A 2 -42.58 -2.21 4.31
C ASP A 2 -41.29 -1.40 4.31
N VAL A 3 -40.34 -1.79 5.17
CA VAL A 3 -39.02 -1.18 5.30
C VAL A 3 -37.97 -2.27 5.25
N ILE A 4 -37.06 -2.17 4.28
CA ILE A 4 -35.88 -3.04 4.17
C ILE A 4 -34.65 -2.22 4.54
N ARG A 5 -33.83 -2.74 5.47
CA ARG A 5 -32.54 -2.16 5.85
C ARG A 5 -31.42 -3.07 5.37
N LEU A 6 -30.43 -2.47 4.71
CA LEU A 6 -29.23 -3.15 4.24
C LEU A 6 -28.03 -2.60 4.99
N GLN A 7 -27.19 -3.49 5.48
CA GLN A 7 -25.90 -3.14 6.07
C GLN A 7 -24.82 -3.82 5.24
N MET A 8 -23.99 -3.02 4.58
CA MET A 8 -22.88 -3.50 3.78
C MET A 8 -21.58 -3.38 4.57
N GLU A 9 -20.73 -4.39 4.47
CA GLU A 9 -19.41 -4.35 5.09
C GLU A 9 -18.49 -3.41 4.30
N MET A 10 -17.88 -2.45 5.01
CA MET A 10 -16.98 -1.45 4.45
C MET A 10 -15.57 -1.56 5.04
N THR A 11 -15.16 -2.79 5.38
CA THR A 11 -13.82 -3.11 5.86
C THR A 11 -12.84 -3.04 4.68
N PRO A 12 -11.70 -2.35 4.80
CA PRO A 12 -10.67 -2.41 3.79
C PRO A 12 -10.13 -3.82 3.58
N GLN A 13 -9.91 -4.21 2.33
CA GLN A 13 -9.40 -5.51 1.94
C GLN A 13 -8.21 -5.37 1.01
N MET A 14 -7.27 -6.31 1.13
CA MET A 14 -6.18 -6.49 0.16
C MET A 14 -6.67 -7.45 -0.93
N ILE A 15 -6.58 -7.01 -2.17
CA ILE A 15 -6.96 -7.78 -3.35
C ILE A 15 -5.69 -8.28 -4.02
N GLN A 16 -5.65 -9.58 -4.32
CA GLN A 16 -4.56 -10.20 -5.06
C GLN A 16 -5.03 -10.51 -6.48
N ALA A 17 -4.17 -10.26 -7.47
CA ALA A 17 -4.42 -10.66 -8.85
C ALA A 17 -4.33 -12.18 -9.03
N ASN A 18 -4.98 -12.69 -10.08
CA ASN A 18 -4.75 -14.06 -10.51
C ASN A 18 -3.26 -14.25 -10.86
N PRO A 19 -2.60 -15.35 -10.46
CA PRO A 19 -1.17 -15.57 -10.74
C PRO A 19 -0.77 -15.58 -12.23
N ARG A 20 -1.74 -15.72 -13.14
CA ARG A 20 -1.51 -15.58 -14.59
C ARG A 20 -1.24 -14.15 -15.03
N LEU A 21 -1.60 -13.15 -14.21
CA LEU A 21 -1.26 -11.74 -14.45
C LEU A 21 0.12 -11.45 -13.85
N VAL A 22 1.14 -11.62 -14.67
CA VAL A 22 2.55 -11.59 -14.23
C VAL A 22 2.96 -10.23 -13.64
N ASP A 23 2.42 -9.13 -14.16
CA ASP A 23 2.76 -7.75 -13.73
C ASP A 23 2.40 -7.48 -12.25
N ASP A 24 1.39 -8.17 -11.74
CA ASP A 24 0.88 -8.03 -10.37
C ASP A 24 1.40 -9.13 -9.42
N THR A 25 2.36 -9.94 -9.87
CA THR A 25 2.96 -10.97 -9.04
C THR A 25 3.67 -10.33 -7.83
N GLY A 26 3.33 -10.81 -6.62
CA GLY A 26 3.88 -10.26 -5.39
C GLY A 26 3.37 -8.86 -5.04
N ARG A 27 2.23 -8.44 -5.62
CA ARG A 27 1.58 -7.16 -5.34
C ARG A 27 0.16 -7.36 -4.82
N VAL A 28 -0.37 -6.33 -4.17
CA VAL A 28 -1.77 -6.22 -3.74
C VAL A 28 -2.34 -4.85 -4.11
N ALA A 29 -3.64 -4.82 -4.40
CA ALA A 29 -4.42 -3.58 -4.45
C ALA A 29 -5.24 -3.44 -3.16
N ILE A 30 -5.52 -2.21 -2.74
CA ILE A 30 -6.34 -1.95 -1.55
C ILE A 30 -7.73 -1.53 -1.99
N GLN A 31 -8.76 -2.12 -1.39
CA GLN A 31 -10.16 -1.82 -1.70
C GLN A 31 -10.96 -1.59 -0.42
N ARG A 32 -11.89 -0.63 -0.41
CA ARG A 32 -12.88 -0.46 0.66
C ARG A 32 -14.28 -0.28 0.06
N GLY A 33 -15.17 -1.24 0.30
CA GLY A 33 -16.45 -1.31 -0.40
C GLY A 33 -16.21 -1.44 -1.91
N PRO A 34 -16.85 -0.63 -2.77
CA PRO A 34 -16.64 -0.69 -4.22
C PRO A 34 -15.41 0.10 -4.71
N LEU A 35 -14.69 0.79 -3.82
CA LEU A 35 -13.64 1.73 -4.20
C LEU A 35 -12.26 1.09 -4.10
N VAL A 36 -11.52 1.11 -5.21
CA VAL A 36 -10.08 0.84 -5.24
C VAL A 36 -9.31 2.07 -4.78
N TYR A 37 -8.23 1.85 -4.04
CA TYR A 37 -7.37 2.87 -3.48
C TYR A 37 -5.99 2.84 -4.14
N CYS A 38 -5.31 3.99 -4.09
CA CYS A 38 -3.96 4.17 -4.58
C CYS A 38 -3.12 4.97 -3.58
N MET A 39 -1.80 4.90 -3.73
CA MET A 39 -0.87 5.81 -3.07
C MET A 39 -0.46 6.91 -4.05
N GLU A 40 -0.49 8.16 -3.61
CA GLU A 40 0.27 9.24 -4.24
C GLU A 40 1.56 9.49 -3.46
N GLU A 41 2.65 9.77 -4.15
CA GLU A 41 3.97 9.98 -3.52
C GLU A 41 3.95 11.15 -2.52
N LEU A 42 3.18 12.20 -2.82
CA LEU A 42 3.05 13.39 -1.97
C LEU A 42 2.41 13.10 -0.58
N ASP A 43 1.68 12.00 -0.44
CA ASP A 43 1.04 11.60 0.82
C ASP A 43 1.94 10.70 1.68
N GLN A 44 3.08 10.28 1.16
CA GLN A 44 3.96 9.35 1.85
C GLN A 44 4.97 10.09 2.74
N PRO A 45 5.32 9.52 3.91
CA PRO A 45 6.16 10.21 4.87
C PRO A 45 7.57 10.44 4.31
N ASN A 46 8.12 11.64 4.57
CA ASN A 46 9.50 12.00 4.22
C ASN A 46 9.83 11.89 2.72
N GLY A 47 8.85 12.03 1.83
CA GLY A 47 9.07 12.02 0.37
C GLY A 47 9.63 10.70 -0.14
N VAL A 48 9.23 9.58 0.45
CA VAL A 48 9.67 8.25 0.00
C VAL A 48 9.15 7.97 -1.41
N ALA A 49 10.04 7.51 -2.28
CA ALA A 49 9.66 7.12 -3.64
C ALA A 49 8.77 5.88 -3.60
N LEU A 50 7.67 5.89 -4.37
CA LEU A 50 6.72 4.77 -4.39
C LEU A 50 7.35 3.46 -4.88
N THR A 51 8.42 3.54 -5.68
CA THR A 51 9.19 2.37 -6.14
C THR A 51 9.88 1.59 -5.03
N ASP A 52 10.07 2.23 -3.87
CA ASP A 52 10.80 1.67 -2.74
C ASP A 52 9.86 1.16 -1.63
N VAL A 53 8.54 1.28 -1.83
CA VAL A 53 7.52 0.96 -0.84
C VAL A 53 6.98 -0.45 -1.04
N ALA A 54 6.75 -1.14 0.07
CA ALA A 54 5.98 -2.38 0.13
C ALA A 54 4.97 -2.35 1.27
N VAL A 55 3.82 -3.01 1.09
CA VAL A 55 2.85 -3.27 2.16
C VAL A 55 3.39 -4.37 3.08
N ASP A 56 3.43 -4.10 4.38
CA ASP A 56 3.89 -5.05 5.39
C ASP A 56 2.77 -6.04 5.72
N LEU A 57 2.99 -7.33 5.46
CA LEU A 57 2.03 -8.39 5.76
C LEU A 57 2.23 -9.02 7.15
N ASP A 58 3.27 -8.64 7.91
CA ASP A 58 3.54 -9.22 9.24
C ASP A 58 2.54 -8.66 10.27
N GLN A 59 1.59 -9.50 10.67
CA GLN A 59 0.44 -9.12 11.49
C GLN A 59 0.78 -8.92 12.98
N LYS A 60 2.06 -8.91 13.37
CA LYS A 60 2.46 -8.90 14.79
C LYS A 60 2.34 -7.55 15.50
N ALA A 61 2.10 -6.44 14.79
CA ALA A 61 1.84 -5.14 15.43
C ALA A 61 0.99 -4.21 14.54
N GLY A 62 -0.28 -3.98 14.90
CA GLY A 62 -1.15 -2.93 14.31
C GLY A 62 -1.91 -3.32 13.04
N ALA A 63 -2.22 -4.60 12.86
CA ALA A 63 -2.64 -5.26 11.61
C ALA A 63 -4.07 -4.94 11.11
N VAL A 64 -4.50 -3.68 11.11
CA VAL A 64 -5.77 -3.26 10.51
C VAL A 64 -5.58 -1.93 9.80
N PHE A 65 -6.17 -1.78 8.61
CA PHE A 65 -6.28 -0.47 7.97
C PHE A 65 -7.01 0.51 8.90
N HIS A 66 -6.35 1.62 9.23
CA HIS A 66 -7.02 2.72 9.90
C HIS A 66 -7.74 3.57 8.84
N SER A 67 -9.07 3.63 8.94
CA SER A 67 -9.89 4.44 8.04
C SER A 67 -10.26 5.76 8.72
N GLU A 68 -9.98 6.88 8.07
CA GLU A 68 -10.29 8.22 8.58
C GLU A 68 -11.04 9.02 7.51
N LEU A 69 -12.19 9.61 7.86
CA LEU A 69 -12.84 10.58 6.98
C LEU A 69 -12.07 11.92 7.04
N LYS A 70 -11.58 12.38 5.89
CA LYS A 70 -10.99 13.71 5.70
C LYS A 70 -11.95 14.58 4.90
N SER A 71 -12.78 15.34 5.59
CA SER A 71 -13.83 16.18 4.96
C SER A 71 -13.28 17.34 4.14
N ASP A 72 -12.07 17.80 4.45
CA ASP A 72 -11.37 18.92 3.81
C ASP A 72 -10.43 18.48 2.67
N LEU A 73 -10.27 17.17 2.47
CA LEU A 73 -9.40 16.61 1.43
C LEU A 73 -10.24 16.06 0.27
N LEU A 74 -9.92 16.49 -0.95
CA LEU A 74 -10.43 15.90 -2.20
C LEU A 74 -11.98 15.78 -2.26
N GLY A 75 -12.68 16.79 -1.71
CA GLY A 75 -14.15 16.80 -1.68
C GLY A 75 -14.78 15.92 -0.61
N GLY A 76 -13.99 15.43 0.37
CA GLY A 76 -14.47 14.62 1.48
C GLY A 76 -14.31 13.13 1.20
N VAL A 77 -13.16 12.58 1.58
CA VAL A 77 -12.80 11.18 1.28
C VAL A 77 -12.44 10.40 2.53
N TYR A 78 -12.66 9.09 2.50
CA TYR A 78 -12.01 8.21 3.45
C TYR A 78 -10.57 7.98 3.00
N VAL A 79 -9.62 8.23 3.89
CA VAL A 79 -8.20 7.89 3.74
C VAL A 79 -7.93 6.62 4.51
N LEU A 80 -7.13 5.72 3.94
CA LEU A 80 -6.69 4.51 4.61
C LEU A 80 -5.22 4.64 5.00
N ARG A 81 -4.87 4.27 6.22
CA ARG A 81 -3.49 4.12 6.66
C ARG A 81 -3.19 2.68 7.01
N HIS A 82 -2.02 2.20 6.59
CA HIS A 82 -1.54 0.86 6.90
C HIS A 82 -0.03 0.89 7.08
N MET A 83 0.51 0.02 7.93
CA MET A 83 1.96 -0.09 8.03
C MET A 83 2.54 -0.73 6.77
N GLY A 84 3.63 -0.16 6.29
CA GLY A 84 4.43 -0.69 5.21
C GLY A 84 5.90 -0.65 5.56
N ALA A 85 6.71 -0.91 4.55
CA ALA A 85 8.15 -0.89 4.63
C ALA A 85 8.70 -0.11 3.44
N VAL A 86 9.81 0.58 3.67
CA VAL A 86 10.62 1.20 2.62
C VAL A 86 11.94 0.46 2.56
N TYR A 87 12.35 0.05 1.37
CA TYR A 87 13.66 -0.57 1.14
C TYR A 87 14.77 0.46 1.39
N ASP A 88 15.72 0.07 2.23
CA ASP A 88 16.84 0.93 2.59
C ASP A 88 17.88 0.91 1.48
N LYS A 89 18.06 2.06 0.83
CA LYS A 89 19.10 2.27 -0.19
C LYS A 89 20.47 2.57 0.41
N THR A 90 20.60 2.79 1.72
CA THR A 90 21.91 3.11 2.34
C THR A 90 22.92 1.95 2.31
N SER A 91 22.51 0.76 1.90
CA SER A 91 23.40 -0.37 1.57
C SER A 91 23.78 -0.48 0.10
N SER A 92 23.44 0.50 -0.76
CA SER A 92 24.02 0.57 -2.09
C SER A 92 25.50 0.93 -1.97
N SER A 93 26.36 -0.08 -1.92
CA SER A 93 27.67 0.04 -2.55
C SER A 93 27.47 0.72 -3.92
N ASP A 94 28.29 1.71 -4.27
CA ASP A 94 28.16 2.65 -5.40
C ASP A 94 27.93 2.08 -6.83
N SER A 95 27.64 0.79 -6.99
CA SER A 95 27.47 0.10 -8.27
C SER A 95 26.00 -0.21 -8.59
N LEU A 96 25.62 0.03 -9.85
CA LEU A 96 24.32 -0.35 -10.41
C LEU A 96 24.07 -1.87 -10.37
N TYR A 97 25.13 -2.68 -10.33
CA TYR A 97 25.06 -4.13 -10.26
C TYR A 97 26.03 -4.69 -9.21
N SER A 98 25.58 -5.70 -8.48
CA SER A 98 26.39 -6.45 -7.50
C SER A 98 26.11 -7.95 -7.61
N ARG A 99 27.08 -8.80 -7.24
CA ARG A 99 26.84 -10.24 -7.15
C ARG A 99 25.76 -10.52 -6.11
N TYR A 100 24.80 -11.37 -6.46
CA TYR A 100 23.75 -11.79 -5.55
C TYR A 100 24.33 -12.60 -4.38
N LYS A 101 24.09 -12.14 -3.15
CA LYS A 101 24.58 -12.77 -1.91
C LYS A 101 23.48 -13.44 -1.09
N GLY A 102 22.21 -13.30 -1.47
CA GLY A 102 21.07 -13.81 -0.70
C GLY A 102 20.89 -13.14 0.67
N GLU A 103 21.49 -11.98 0.89
CA GLU A 103 21.32 -11.21 2.13
C GLU A 103 19.90 -10.61 2.18
N PRO A 104 19.24 -10.60 3.35
CA PRO A 104 17.94 -9.94 3.51
C PRO A 104 18.04 -8.46 3.15
N VAL A 105 17.07 -7.97 2.37
CA VAL A 105 17.01 -6.55 2.04
C VAL A 105 16.66 -5.78 3.31
N LYS A 106 17.49 -4.79 3.67
CA LYS A 106 17.22 -3.90 4.78
C LYS A 106 15.98 -3.08 4.48
N THR A 107 15.07 -2.99 5.44
CA THR A 107 13.84 -2.21 5.31
C THR A 107 13.60 -1.40 6.57
N ARG A 108 12.89 -0.29 6.43
CA ARG A 108 12.41 0.54 7.53
C ARG A 108 10.90 0.61 7.48
N ARG A 109 10.25 0.38 8.62
CA ARG A 109 8.80 0.46 8.74
C ARG A 109 8.30 1.90 8.62
N VAL A 110 7.22 2.12 7.88
CA VAL A 110 6.59 3.44 7.69
C VAL A 110 5.06 3.32 7.64
N PRO A 111 4.30 4.33 8.09
CA PRO A 111 2.88 4.41 7.79
C PRO A 111 2.68 4.80 6.31
N LEU A 112 1.93 4.00 5.57
CA LEU A 112 1.52 4.29 4.19
C LEU A 112 0.12 4.89 4.17
N THR A 113 -0.08 5.87 3.30
CA THR A 113 -1.36 6.56 3.13
C THR A 113 -1.95 6.23 1.77
N PHE A 114 -3.23 5.84 1.75
CA PHE A 114 -3.97 5.53 0.54
C PHE A 114 -5.21 6.41 0.42
N ILE A 115 -5.48 6.87 -0.79
CA ILE A 115 -6.68 7.64 -1.17
C ILE A 115 -7.49 6.87 -2.23
N PRO A 116 -8.79 7.14 -2.40
CA PRO A 116 -9.56 6.52 -3.48
C PRO A 116 -8.96 6.82 -4.85
N TYR A 117 -8.80 5.80 -5.69
CA TYR A 117 -8.11 5.91 -6.99
C TYR A 117 -8.68 7.02 -7.89
N TYR A 118 -10.01 7.20 -7.90
CA TYR A 118 -10.67 8.23 -8.71
C TYR A 118 -10.29 9.67 -8.33
N THR A 119 -9.65 9.88 -7.17
CA THR A 119 -9.28 11.21 -6.66
C THR A 119 -7.84 11.60 -6.96
N TRP A 120 -7.04 10.67 -7.49
CA TRP A 120 -5.66 10.92 -7.91
C TRP A 120 -5.58 12.07 -8.94
N ALA A 121 -4.42 12.75 -8.97
CA ALA A 121 -4.07 13.80 -9.93
C ALA A 121 -4.92 15.07 -9.85
N ASN A 122 -5.62 15.28 -8.72
CA ASN A 122 -6.35 16.52 -8.42
C ASN A 122 -5.56 17.49 -7.51
N ARG A 123 -4.27 17.20 -7.27
CA ARG A 123 -3.39 18.00 -6.40
C ARG A 123 -2.10 18.38 -7.13
N GLN A 124 -0.99 17.71 -6.83
CA GLN A 124 0.30 17.94 -7.47
C GLN A 124 0.64 16.77 -8.40
N ALA A 125 1.36 17.04 -9.49
CA ALA A 125 1.89 15.99 -10.35
C ALA A 125 2.99 15.20 -9.61
N THR A 126 2.64 14.01 -9.13
CA THR A 126 3.57 13.06 -8.50
C THR A 126 3.26 11.62 -8.94
N PRO A 127 4.22 10.69 -8.80
CA PRO A 127 3.96 9.27 -9.03
C PRO A 127 2.77 8.75 -8.23
N MET A 128 2.11 7.73 -8.79
CA MET A 128 0.99 7.03 -8.17
C MET A 128 1.12 5.53 -8.43
N GLN A 129 0.70 4.71 -7.47
CA GLN A 129 0.54 3.27 -7.68
C GLN A 129 -0.71 2.70 -6.99
N VAL A 130 -1.36 1.74 -7.67
CA VAL A 130 -2.45 0.92 -7.14
C VAL A 130 -1.90 -0.40 -6.61
N TRP A 131 -1.26 -1.18 -7.49
CA TRP A 131 -0.68 -2.48 -7.17
C TRP A 131 0.68 -2.31 -6.49
N THR A 132 0.69 -2.57 -5.20
CA THR A 132 1.83 -2.30 -4.33
C THR A 132 2.53 -3.61 -3.96
N PRO A 133 3.87 -3.71 -4.06
CA PRO A 133 4.61 -4.87 -3.62
C PRO A 133 4.27 -5.24 -2.17
N VAL A 134 4.31 -6.53 -1.84
CA VAL A 134 4.16 -7.00 -0.45
C VAL A 134 5.49 -7.43 0.13
N LEU A 135 5.75 -7.06 1.38
CA LEU A 135 6.83 -7.60 2.19
C LEU A 135 6.25 -8.67 3.11
N LYS A 136 6.73 -9.90 2.94
CA LYS A 136 6.47 -11.00 3.88
C LYS A 136 7.65 -11.10 4.83
N SER A 137 7.37 -11.17 6.13
CA SER A 137 8.35 -11.63 7.11
C SER A 137 8.80 -13.03 6.72
N SER A 138 10.11 -13.25 6.68
CA SER A 138 10.73 -14.51 6.27
C SER A 138 10.41 -15.63 7.26
N ALA A 139 9.22 -16.21 7.13
CA ALA A 139 8.82 -17.46 7.74
C ALA A 139 8.50 -18.45 6.61
N LEU A 140 9.54 -18.87 5.89
CA LEU A 140 9.48 -20.13 5.18
C LEU A 140 9.63 -21.24 6.23
N ASN A 141 8.53 -21.58 6.90
CA ASN A 141 8.40 -22.90 7.50
C ASN A 141 8.02 -23.84 6.35
N ALA A 142 8.99 -24.64 5.91
CA ALA A 142 8.73 -25.89 5.21
C ALA A 142 8.04 -26.88 6.15
#